data_AF-A0AA96X4A1-F1
#
_entry.id   AF-A0AA96X4A1-F1
#
_cell.length_a   1.000
_cell.length_b   1.000
_cell.length_c   1.000
_cell.angle_alpha   90.00
_cell.angle_beta   90.00
_cell.angle_gamma   90.00
#
_symmetry.space_group_name_H-M   'P 1'
#
loop_
_entity.id
_entity.type
_entity.pdbx_description
1 polymer ?
#
loop_
_entity_poly.entity_id
_entity_poly.type
_entity_poly.pdbx_seq_one_letter_code
_entity_poly.pdbx_strand_id
1 'polypeptide(L)'
;MQSPTPQAPSPEAQELLSQLRDIQEPNAVNWWPPAPGWWMLAVLILVCVAAAVLWWRQRRKKVERNRYRVEAASLLAAVNTEEADAVPEINEILKRVAVTTYSRTECGNLIGTAWVEFLKKSAPLECPSDAQQALVENLYRGSCDPDKNRVLQEYAILWVKQHGQPTKNSPQHQGGEAAHV
;
A
#
# COMPACT_ATOMS: atom_id res chain seq x y z
N MET A 1 91.00 -2.71 -28.59
CA MET A 1 89.68 -3.06 -29.13
C MET A 1 89.05 -1.76 -29.64
N GLN A 2 89.13 -1.46 -30.94
CA GLN A 2 88.47 -0.28 -31.52
C GLN A 2 86.99 -0.57 -31.73
N SER A 3 86.12 0.26 -31.14
CA SER A 3 84.68 0.27 -31.39
C SER A 3 84.41 0.74 -32.83
N PRO A 4 83.55 0.07 -33.62
CA PRO A 4 83.21 0.55 -34.96
C PRO A 4 82.36 1.83 -34.85
N THR A 5 82.80 2.87 -35.54
CA THR A 5 82.09 4.15 -35.70
C THR A 5 80.78 3.91 -36.46
N PRO A 6 79.64 4.50 -36.04
CA PRO A 6 78.40 4.42 -36.81
C PRO A 6 78.59 5.08 -38.19
N GLN A 7 78.31 4.34 -39.27
CA GLN A 7 78.26 4.92 -40.61
C GLN A 7 77.05 5.87 -40.70
N ALA A 8 77.26 7.07 -41.23
CA ALA A 8 76.17 8.00 -41.51
C ALA A 8 75.21 7.37 -42.54
N PRO A 9 73.88 7.54 -42.38
CA PRO A 9 72.90 6.95 -43.29
C PRO A 9 73.13 7.44 -44.72
N SER A 10 73.01 6.53 -45.69
CA SER A 10 73.11 6.85 -47.11
C SER A 10 72.02 7.85 -47.53
N PRO A 11 72.28 8.68 -48.56
CA PRO A 11 71.30 9.66 -49.03
C PRO A 11 69.96 9.04 -49.43
N GLU A 12 69.97 7.80 -49.94
CA GLU A 12 68.76 7.02 -50.23
C GLU A 12 67.97 6.65 -48.96
N ALA A 13 68.66 6.29 -47.87
CA ALA A 13 68.02 6.01 -46.60
C ALA A 13 67.39 7.27 -45.97
N GLN A 14 68.02 8.43 -46.18
CA GLN A 14 67.47 9.72 -45.76
C GLN A 14 66.21 10.09 -46.56
N GLU A 15 66.19 9.77 -47.86
CA GLU A 15 65.00 9.99 -48.70
C GLU A 15 63.82 9.10 -48.24
N LEU A 16 64.07 7.83 -47.93
CA LEU A 16 63.07 6.91 -47.40
C LEU A 16 62.52 7.36 -46.04
N LEU A 17 63.37 7.92 -45.17
CA LEU A 17 62.93 8.50 -43.90
C LEU A 17 62.11 9.79 -44.10
N SER A 18 62.40 10.58 -45.12
CA SER A 18 61.61 11.78 -45.45
C SER A 18 60.24 11.46 -46.05
N GLN A 19 60.08 10.25 -46.61
CA GLN A 19 58.79 9.73 -47.10
C GLN A 19 57.94 9.08 -45.99
N LEU A 20 58.46 8.92 -44.78
CA LEU A 20 57.68 8.51 -43.63
C LEU A 20 56.73 9.66 -43.25
N ARG A 21 55.48 9.54 -43.67
CA ARG A 21 54.39 10.44 -43.32
C ARG A 21 54.17 10.40 -41.81
N ASP A 22 54.29 11.56 -41.18
CA ASP A 22 54.05 11.77 -39.75
C ASP A 22 52.70 11.15 -39.32
N ILE A 23 52.72 10.31 -38.29
CA ILE A 23 51.54 9.59 -37.82
C ILE A 23 50.66 10.62 -37.12
N GLN A 24 49.59 11.06 -37.79
CA GLN A 24 48.58 11.87 -37.14
C GLN A 24 47.91 11.03 -36.05
N GLU A 25 48.17 11.39 -34.79
CA GLU A 25 47.42 10.87 -33.65
C GLU A 25 45.93 11.20 -33.85
N PRO A 26 45.02 10.21 -33.78
CA PRO A 26 43.61 10.52 -33.85
C PRO A 26 43.27 11.41 -32.67
N ASN A 27 42.77 12.62 -32.96
CA ASN A 27 42.23 13.54 -31.95
C ASN A 27 41.44 12.72 -30.93
N ALA A 28 41.79 12.88 -29.64
CA ALA A 28 41.15 12.16 -28.55
C ALA A 28 39.63 12.19 -28.77
N VAL A 29 39.03 11.00 -28.91
CA VAL A 29 37.59 10.88 -29.12
C VAL A 29 36.92 11.46 -27.88
N ASN A 30 36.46 12.70 -27.98
CA ASN A 30 35.63 13.30 -26.96
C ASN A 30 34.38 12.44 -26.87
N TRP A 31 34.28 11.66 -25.81
CA TRP A 31 33.18 10.74 -25.47
C TRP A 31 31.84 11.46 -25.21
N TRP A 32 31.69 12.68 -25.71
CA TRP A 32 30.62 13.61 -25.44
C TRP A 32 30.01 14.13 -26.74
N PRO A 33 28.67 14.11 -26.89
CA PRO A 33 27.66 13.68 -25.93
C PRO A 33 27.39 12.17 -26.02
N PRO A 34 26.94 11.53 -24.92
CA PRO A 34 26.44 10.16 -24.99
C PRO A 34 25.37 10.09 -26.08
N ALA A 35 25.48 9.09 -26.97
CA ALA A 35 24.57 8.92 -28.09
C ALA A 35 23.10 9.02 -27.60
N PRO A 36 22.18 9.66 -28.35
CA PRO A 36 20.81 9.96 -27.92
C PRO A 36 20.04 8.78 -27.29
N GLY A 37 20.39 7.54 -27.64
CA GLY A 37 19.83 6.32 -27.05
C GLY A 37 20.04 6.16 -25.54
N TRP A 38 21.09 6.74 -24.96
CA TRP A 38 21.31 6.71 -23.50
C TRP A 38 20.30 7.56 -22.75
N TRP A 39 19.84 8.66 -23.34
CA TRP A 39 18.78 9.47 -22.75
C TRP A 39 17.45 8.72 -22.73
N MET A 40 17.15 7.98 -23.81
CA MET A 40 15.97 7.09 -23.84
C MET A 40 16.06 6.01 -22.77
N LEU A 41 17.24 5.41 -22.59
CA LEU A 41 17.48 4.40 -21.54
C LEU A 41 17.34 5.01 -20.13
N ALA A 42 17.90 6.20 -19.90
CA ALA A 42 17.79 6.89 -18.63
C ALA A 42 16.33 7.25 -18.28
N VAL A 43 15.56 7.74 -19.26
CA VAL A 43 14.13 8.01 -19.09
C VAL A 43 13.36 6.72 -18.80
N LEU A 44 13.65 5.64 -19.53
CA LEU A 44 13.01 4.34 -19.29
C LEU A 44 13.27 3.83 -17.87
N ILE A 45 14.52 3.89 -17.40
CA ILE A 45 14.88 3.51 -16.03
C ILE A 45 14.13 4.37 -15.02
N LEU A 46 14.07 5.69 -15.24
CA LEU A 46 13.36 6.61 -14.34
C LEU A 46 11.87 6.29 -14.25
N VAL A 47 11.22 5.99 -15.37
CA VAL A 47 9.81 5.57 -15.41
C VAL A 47 9.61 4.25 -14.67
N CYS A 48 10.46 3.26 -14.90
CA CYS A 48 10.39 1.97 -14.20
C CYS A 48 10.55 2.13 -12.69
N VAL A 49 11.51 2.95 -12.24
CA VAL A 49 11.71 3.24 -10.81
C VAL A 49 10.50 3.97 -10.24
N ALA A 50 9.98 5.00 -10.93
CA ALA A 50 8.79 5.72 -10.48
C ALA A 50 7.57 4.78 -10.36
N ALA A 51 7.35 3.92 -11.36
CA ALA A 51 6.29 2.92 -11.33
C ALA A 51 6.46 1.94 -10.16
N ALA A 52 7.67 1.43 -9.94
CA ALA A 52 7.97 0.54 -8.82
C ALA A 52 7.74 1.21 -7.46
N VAL A 53 8.16 2.47 -7.30
CA VAL A 53 7.94 3.26 -6.08
C VAL A 53 6.45 3.50 -5.86
N LEU A 54 5.70 3.89 -6.89
CA LEU A 54 4.26 4.11 -6.79
C LEU A 54 3.53 2.81 -6.43
N TRP A 55 3.87 1.70 -7.09
CA TRP A 55 3.32 0.39 -6.80
C TRP A 55 3.62 -0.05 -5.36
N TRP A 56 4.85 0.14 -4.89
CA TRP A 56 5.23 -0.19 -3.53
C TRP A 56 4.52 0.67 -2.49
N ARG A 57 4.37 1.98 -2.74
CA ARG A 57 3.62 2.89 -1.86
C ARG A 57 2.14 2.52 -1.79
N GLN A 58 1.53 2.14 -2.92
CA GLN A 58 0.15 1.66 -2.94
C GLN A 58 -0.01 0.36 -2.15
N ARG A 59 0.91 -0.61 -2.33
CA ARG A 59 0.92 -1.85 -1.53
C ARG A 59 1.11 -1.58 -0.04
N ARG A 60 2.07 -0.74 0.35
CA ARG A 60 2.29 -0.40 1.76
C ARG A 60 1.07 0.28 2.39
N LYS A 61 0.42 1.21 1.68
CA LYS A 61 -0.84 1.81 2.15
C LYS A 61 -1.94 0.77 2.34
N LYS A 62 -2.00 -0.26 1.49
CA LYS A 62 -2.95 -1.38 1.62
C LYS A 62 -2.62 -2.29 2.80
N VAL A 63 -1.33 -2.54 3.06
CA VAL A 63 -0.86 -3.39 4.17
C VAL A 63 -1.03 -2.69 5.52
N GLU A 64 -0.65 -1.42 5.64
CA GLU A 64 -0.82 -0.65 6.89
C GLU A 64 -2.31 -0.54 7.26
N ARG A 65 -3.17 -0.31 6.24
CA ARG A 65 -4.63 -0.34 6.39
C ARG A 65 -5.20 -1.74 6.68
N ASN A 66 -4.43 -2.81 6.58
CA ASN A 66 -4.91 -4.14 6.91
C ASN A 66 -4.43 -4.60 8.29
N ARG A 67 -3.46 -3.93 8.92
CA ARG A 67 -2.91 -4.37 10.21
C ARG A 67 -3.99 -4.40 11.30
N TYR A 68 -4.80 -3.34 11.40
CA TYR A 68 -5.92 -3.30 12.33
C TYR A 68 -6.97 -4.39 12.05
N ARG A 69 -7.13 -4.79 10.78
CA ARG A 69 -8.08 -5.85 10.37
C ARG A 69 -7.58 -7.23 10.80
N VAL A 70 -6.28 -7.47 10.67
CA VAL A 70 -5.64 -8.71 11.12
C VAL A 70 -5.73 -8.82 12.63
N GLU A 71 -5.39 -7.74 13.34
CA GLU A 71 -5.47 -7.68 14.80
C GLU A 71 -6.91 -7.90 15.29
N ALA A 72 -7.88 -7.16 14.76
CA ALA A 72 -9.28 -7.35 15.13
C ALA A 72 -9.82 -8.74 14.79
N ALA A 73 -9.42 -9.34 13.66
CA ALA A 73 -9.79 -10.71 13.34
C ALA A 73 -9.18 -11.73 14.32
N SER A 74 -7.94 -11.50 14.79
CA SER A 74 -7.33 -12.35 15.82
C SER A 74 -8.02 -12.21 17.17
N LEU A 75 -8.40 -10.99 17.58
CA LEU A 75 -9.16 -10.77 18.81
C LEU A 75 -10.52 -11.47 18.74
N LEU A 76 -11.25 -11.31 17.63
CA LEU A 76 -12.52 -11.99 17.42
C LEU A 76 -12.41 -13.51 17.48
N ALA A 77 -11.35 -14.08 16.88
CA ALA A 77 -11.11 -15.52 16.90
C ALA A 77 -10.69 -16.05 18.29
N ALA A 78 -10.18 -15.18 19.16
CA ALA A 78 -9.82 -15.54 20.53
C ALA A 78 -11.00 -15.52 21.51
N VAL A 79 -12.14 -14.89 21.13
CA VAL A 79 -13.34 -14.86 21.96
C VAL A 79 -13.87 -16.29 22.17
N ASN A 80 -14.11 -16.63 23.43
CA ASN A 80 -14.72 -17.90 23.79
C ASN A 80 -16.24 -17.84 23.60
N THR A 81 -16.78 -18.54 22.60
CA THR A 81 -18.21 -18.53 22.27
C THR A 81 -19.10 -19.17 23.33
N GLU A 82 -18.52 -19.92 24.26
CA GLU A 82 -19.25 -20.60 25.34
C GLU A 82 -19.50 -19.69 26.57
N GLU A 83 -18.84 -18.53 26.62
CA GLU A 83 -19.01 -17.58 27.71
C GLU A 83 -20.22 -16.66 27.49
N ALA A 84 -20.86 -16.25 28.58
CA ALA A 84 -22.01 -15.35 28.54
C ALA A 84 -21.66 -13.98 27.94
N ASP A 85 -20.40 -13.56 28.07
CA ASP A 85 -19.89 -12.27 27.61
C ASP A 85 -19.40 -12.28 26.15
N ALA A 86 -19.49 -13.42 25.45
CA ALA A 86 -19.01 -13.56 24.07
C ALA A 86 -19.65 -12.53 23.11
N VAL A 87 -20.97 -12.34 23.20
CA VAL A 87 -21.70 -11.40 22.34
C VAL A 87 -21.30 -9.94 22.63
N PRO A 88 -21.30 -9.47 23.90
CA PRO A 88 -20.74 -8.17 24.26
C PRO A 88 -19.30 -7.95 23.76
N GLU A 89 -18.41 -8.92 23.93
CA GLU A 89 -17.00 -8.82 23.54
C GLU A 89 -16.85 -8.70 22.01
N ILE A 90 -17.53 -9.57 21.25
CA ILE A 90 -17.57 -9.49 19.79
C ILE A 90 -18.10 -8.13 19.33
N ASN A 91 -19.18 -7.65 19.95
CA ASN A 91 -19.78 -6.37 19.60
C ASN A 91 -18.88 -5.17 19.93
N GLU A 92 -18.14 -5.20 21.05
CA GLU A 92 -17.16 -4.17 21.39
C GLU A 92 -16.06 -4.09 20.34
N ILE A 93 -15.52 -5.24 19.92
CA ILE A 93 -14.48 -5.30 18.89
C ILE A 93 -15.01 -4.77 17.56
N LEU A 94 -16.21 -5.17 17.14
CA LEU A 94 -16.86 -4.65 15.94
C LEU A 94 -17.05 -3.13 16.00
N LYS A 95 -17.51 -2.60 17.13
CA LYS A 95 -17.66 -1.16 17.36
C LYS A 95 -16.33 -0.42 17.26
N ARG A 96 -15.28 -0.96 17.86
CA ARG A 96 -13.92 -0.38 17.80
C ARG A 96 -13.43 -0.29 16.35
N VAL A 97 -13.61 -1.36 15.57
CA VAL A 97 -13.23 -1.38 14.15
C VAL A 97 -14.06 -0.38 13.33
N ALA A 98 -15.38 -0.33 13.56
CA ALA A 98 -16.26 0.58 12.85
C ALA A 98 -15.94 2.05 13.14
N VAL A 99 -15.72 2.42 14.41
CA VAL A 99 -15.37 3.80 14.79
C VAL A 99 -14.01 4.21 14.23
N THR A 100 -13.04 3.28 14.21
CA THR A 100 -11.72 3.52 13.61
C THR A 100 -11.82 3.77 12.10
N THR A 101 -12.81 3.17 11.43
CA THR A 101 -12.94 3.22 9.96
C THR A 101 -13.90 4.30 9.46
N TYR A 102 -15.01 4.53 10.16
CA TYR A 102 -16.15 5.38 9.75
C TYR A 102 -16.43 6.53 10.72
N SER A 103 -15.51 6.85 11.65
CA SER A 103 -15.69 7.88 12.68
C SER A 103 -16.76 7.57 13.75
N ARG A 104 -16.61 8.21 14.91
CA ARG A 104 -17.55 8.05 16.05
C ARG A 104 -18.92 8.67 15.77
N THR A 105 -18.99 9.73 14.96
CA THR A 105 -20.24 10.44 14.69
C THR A 105 -21.19 9.66 13.80
N GLU A 106 -20.68 8.84 12.86
CA GLU A 106 -21.53 8.07 11.95
C GLU A 106 -22.05 6.77 12.57
N CYS A 107 -21.21 6.04 13.31
CA CYS A 107 -21.55 4.69 13.78
C CYS A 107 -21.46 4.47 15.29
N GLY A 108 -20.89 5.41 16.04
CA GLY A 108 -20.59 5.26 17.47
C GLY A 108 -21.83 5.08 18.35
N ASN A 109 -22.92 5.78 18.01
CA ASN A 109 -24.17 5.76 18.78
C ASN A 109 -25.21 4.76 18.25
N LEU A 110 -24.92 4.03 17.17
CA LEU A 110 -25.87 3.06 16.60
C LEU A 110 -26.03 1.86 17.52
N ILE A 111 -27.25 1.42 17.78
CA ILE A 111 -27.55 0.27 18.66
C ILE A 111 -28.63 -0.59 18.00
N GLY A 112 -28.70 -1.88 18.35
CA GLY A 112 -29.77 -2.78 17.95
C GLY A 112 -29.91 -2.89 16.43
N THR A 113 -31.11 -2.68 15.92
CA THR A 113 -31.43 -2.82 14.48
C THR A 113 -30.65 -1.84 13.61
N ALA A 114 -30.52 -0.59 14.04
CA ALA A 114 -29.76 0.43 13.31
C ALA A 114 -28.27 0.07 13.20
N TRP A 115 -27.74 -0.60 14.21
CA TRP A 115 -26.37 -1.12 14.18
C TRP A 115 -26.21 -2.27 13.17
N VAL A 116 -27.14 -3.23 13.19
CA VAL A 116 -27.15 -4.34 12.24
C VAL A 116 -27.29 -3.86 10.79
N GLU A 117 -28.15 -2.86 10.54
CA GLU A 117 -28.33 -2.28 9.22
C GLU A 117 -27.04 -1.60 8.71
N PHE A 118 -26.34 -0.89 9.59
CA PHE A 118 -25.03 -0.34 9.28
C PHE A 118 -24.02 -1.44 8.90
N LEU A 119 -23.97 -2.56 9.63
CA LEU A 119 -23.08 -3.67 9.31
C LEU A 119 -23.37 -4.28 7.94
N LYS A 120 -24.65 -4.45 7.59
CA LYS A 120 -25.10 -4.92 6.26
C LYS A 120 -24.73 -3.93 5.14
N LYS A 121 -24.84 -2.62 5.37
CA LYS A 121 -24.52 -1.59 4.37
C LYS A 121 -23.01 -1.42 4.17
N SER A 122 -22.22 -1.67 5.20
CA SER A 122 -20.78 -1.41 5.22
C SER A 122 -19.93 -2.56 4.66
N ALA A 123 -20.51 -3.73 4.37
CA ALA A 123 -19.82 -4.84 3.73
C ALA A 123 -20.73 -5.53 2.70
N PRO A 124 -20.18 -6.07 1.60
CA PRO A 124 -20.94 -6.87 0.64
C PRO A 124 -21.19 -8.29 1.19
N LEU A 125 -21.76 -8.37 2.38
CA LEU A 125 -21.99 -9.61 3.13
C LEU A 125 -23.44 -9.63 3.64
N GLU A 126 -24.10 -10.77 3.44
CA GLU A 126 -25.37 -11.03 4.09
C GLU A 126 -25.13 -11.34 5.57
N CYS A 127 -25.91 -10.71 6.45
CA CYS A 127 -25.85 -10.99 7.87
C CYS A 127 -26.79 -12.17 8.20
N PRO A 128 -26.29 -13.30 8.72
CA PRO A 128 -27.14 -14.43 9.11
C PRO A 128 -28.20 -14.03 10.14
N SER A 129 -29.38 -14.65 10.11
CA SER A 129 -30.47 -14.36 11.07
C SER A 129 -30.01 -14.50 12.52
N ASP A 130 -29.20 -15.52 12.81
CA ASP A 130 -28.75 -15.84 14.17
C ASP A 130 -27.76 -14.78 14.68
N ALA A 131 -26.89 -14.26 13.81
CA ALA A 131 -26.01 -13.14 14.13
C ALA A 131 -26.80 -11.86 14.38
N GLN A 132 -27.87 -11.61 13.62
CA GLN A 132 -28.75 -10.46 13.84
C GLN A 132 -29.47 -10.56 15.19
N GLN A 133 -30.05 -11.73 15.50
CA GLN A 133 -30.70 -12.00 16.78
C GLN A 133 -29.72 -11.83 17.94
N ALA A 134 -28.50 -12.36 17.81
CA ALA A 134 -27.48 -12.22 18.84
C ALA A 134 -27.17 -10.74 19.13
N LEU A 135 -27.02 -9.90 18.11
CA LEU A 135 -26.71 -8.47 18.27
C LEU A 135 -27.90 -7.63 18.79
N VAL A 136 -29.13 -8.00 18.47
CA VAL A 136 -30.34 -7.23 18.85
C VAL A 136 -30.89 -7.67 20.21
N GLU A 137 -30.96 -8.98 20.45
CA GLU A 137 -31.65 -9.56 21.60
C GLU A 137 -30.67 -10.00 22.69
N ASN A 138 -29.61 -10.71 22.32
CA ASN A 138 -28.74 -11.38 23.29
C ASN A 138 -27.71 -10.43 23.92
N LEU A 139 -27.33 -9.36 23.21
CA LEU A 139 -26.43 -8.32 23.70
C LEU A 139 -26.87 -7.73 25.05
N TYR A 140 -28.18 -7.71 25.32
CA TYR A 140 -28.77 -7.15 26.55
C TYR A 140 -29.43 -8.19 27.45
N ARG A 141 -29.62 -9.43 26.99
CA ARG A 141 -30.23 -10.52 27.79
C ARG A 141 -29.23 -11.39 28.54
N GLY A 142 -27.95 -11.36 28.18
CA GLY A 142 -26.94 -12.24 28.79
C GLY A 142 -27.18 -13.73 28.51
N SER A 143 -27.87 -14.07 27.41
CA SER A 143 -28.15 -15.45 27.04
C SER A 143 -26.93 -16.08 26.37
N CYS A 144 -26.44 -17.19 26.91
CA CYS A 144 -25.39 -17.98 26.29
C CYS A 144 -26.01 -19.04 25.37
N ASP A 145 -25.87 -18.85 24.06
CA ASP A 145 -26.14 -19.85 23.03
C ASP A 145 -24.86 -20.01 22.18
N PRO A 146 -24.03 -21.02 22.47
CA PRO A 146 -22.71 -21.16 21.84
C PRO A 146 -22.76 -21.26 20.32
N ASP A 147 -23.82 -21.84 19.75
CA ASP A 147 -23.94 -22.01 18.30
C ASP A 147 -24.27 -20.67 17.63
N LYS A 148 -25.19 -19.88 18.19
CA LYS A 148 -25.46 -18.52 17.70
C LYS A 148 -24.26 -17.61 17.88
N ASN A 149 -23.53 -17.74 18.99
CA ASN A 149 -22.32 -16.98 19.27
C ASN A 149 -21.23 -17.29 18.23
N ARG A 150 -21.07 -18.56 17.83
CA ARG A 150 -20.14 -18.97 16.76
C ARG A 150 -20.53 -18.37 15.41
N VAL A 151 -21.81 -18.39 15.05
CA VAL A 151 -22.29 -17.76 13.80
C VAL A 151 -22.01 -16.25 13.80
N LEU A 152 -22.22 -15.58 14.94
CA LEU A 152 -21.89 -14.16 15.09
C LEU A 152 -20.37 -13.92 14.98
N GLN A 153 -19.54 -14.75 15.61
CA GLN A 153 -18.08 -14.65 15.55
C GLN A 153 -17.57 -14.79 14.11
N GLU A 154 -18.05 -15.80 13.38
CA GLU A 154 -17.69 -16.01 11.98
C GLU A 154 -18.09 -14.83 11.10
N TYR A 155 -19.33 -14.33 11.28
CA TYR A 155 -19.80 -13.14 10.59
C TYR A 155 -18.93 -11.92 10.91
N ALA A 156 -18.58 -11.70 12.18
CA ALA A 156 -17.75 -10.58 12.61
C ALA A 156 -16.35 -10.64 11.98
N ILE A 157 -15.72 -11.82 11.94
CA ILE A 157 -14.41 -12.03 11.31
C ILE A 157 -14.48 -11.71 9.82
N LEU A 158 -15.52 -12.19 9.13
CA LEU A 158 -15.73 -11.91 7.71
C LEU A 158 -15.96 -10.41 7.46
N TRP A 159 -16.78 -9.76 8.28
CA TRP A 159 -17.05 -8.34 8.20
C TRP A 159 -15.78 -7.50 8.41
N VAL A 160 -14.96 -7.81 9.42
CA VAL A 160 -13.67 -7.13 9.65
C VAL A 160 -12.75 -7.25 8.43
N LYS A 161 -12.76 -8.39 7.73
CA LYS A 161 -11.95 -8.60 6.53
C LYS A 161 -12.47 -7.88 5.29
N GLN A 162 -13.79 -7.67 5.18
CA GLN A 162 -14.44 -7.25 3.93
C GLN A 162 -15.11 -5.88 3.95
N HIS A 163 -15.27 -5.24 5.12
CA HIS A 163 -15.90 -3.92 5.21
C HIS A 163 -15.24 -2.90 4.26
N GLY A 164 -16.08 -2.05 3.68
CA GLY A 164 -15.68 -0.97 2.79
C GLY A 164 -14.92 0.13 3.51
N GLN A 165 -14.67 1.21 2.80
CA GLN A 165 -14.21 2.47 3.40
C GLN A 165 -15.34 3.48 3.36
N PRO A 166 -15.36 4.46 4.28
CA PRO A 166 -16.29 5.57 4.17
C PRO A 166 -16.16 6.19 2.77
N THR A 167 -17.25 6.18 2.01
CA THR A 167 -17.29 6.88 0.73
C THR A 167 -17.16 8.35 1.05
N LYS A 168 -16.06 8.97 0.61
CA LYS A 168 -15.70 10.38 0.90
C LYS A 168 -16.71 11.42 0.35
N ASN A 169 -17.89 11.00 -0.10
CA ASN A 169 -18.99 11.87 -0.49
C ASN A 169 -19.97 12.01 0.67
N SER A 170 -19.70 12.96 1.56
CA SER A 170 -20.76 13.73 2.20
C SER A 170 -20.34 15.20 2.14
N PRO A 171 -21.23 16.11 1.72
CA PRO A 171 -20.90 17.49 1.43
C PRO A 171 -20.26 18.11 2.67
N GLN A 172 -19.16 18.84 2.47
CA GLN A 172 -18.68 19.76 3.48
C GLN A 172 -19.87 20.61 3.95
N HIS A 173 -20.18 20.53 5.24
CA HIS A 173 -20.92 21.57 5.91
C HIS A 173 -20.22 22.90 5.59
N GLN A 174 -20.77 23.65 4.64
CA GLN A 174 -20.65 25.11 4.63
C GLN A 174 -21.35 25.57 5.92
N GLY A 175 -20.57 25.56 7.00
CA GLY A 175 -20.91 26.25 8.23
C GLY A 175 -21.01 27.73 7.92
N GLY A 176 -22.14 28.32 8.30
CA GLY A 176 -22.51 29.68 7.99
C GLY A 176 -21.45 30.68 8.44
N GLU A 177 -21.11 31.57 7.53
CA GLU A 177 -20.46 32.82 7.85
C GLU A 177 -21.52 33.78 8.39
N ALA A 178 -21.48 33.91 9.72
CA ALA A 178 -21.77 35.09 10.53
C ALA A 178 -22.77 36.12 9.98
N ALA A 179 -23.90 36.21 10.68
CA ALA A 179 -24.46 37.51 11.01
C ALA A 179 -23.38 38.37 11.70
N HIS A 180 -23.09 39.56 11.16
CA HIS A 180 -22.76 40.79 11.90
C HIS A 180 -22.41 41.90 10.89
N VAL A 181 -23.36 42.82 10.69
CA VAL A 181 -23.30 44.31 10.72
C VAL A 181 -24.49 44.85 9.94
#